data_AF-A0A380GZZ3-F1
#
_entry.id   AF-A0A380GZZ3-F1
#
_cell.length_a   1.000
_cell.length_b   1.000
_cell.length_c   1.000
_cell.angle_alpha   90.00
_cell.angle_beta   90.00
_cell.angle_gamma   90.00
#
_symmetry.space_group_name_H-M   'P 1'
#
loop_
_entity.id
_entity.type
_entity.pdbx_description
1 polymer ?
#
loop_
_entity_poly.entity_id
_entity_poly.type
_entity_poly.pdbx_seq_one_letter_code
_entity_poly.pdbx_strand_id
1 'polypeptide(L)'
;MILYDRLVNKDILSYASTSTKFFYCGKDPNSHSLPQEATNKMMVTLARKGHTVTRLKGGDPFVFGRGGEEAEVLASNKIPFEIVPGITSGIAAPAYAGIPVTHRDYSSSVAFVTAVNKLGMDKDRYWEHLANGPETLCVYMGVKRLPEICELLMHHGRSEVNQ
;
A
#
# COMPACT_ATOMS: atom_id res chain seq x y z
N MET A 1 9.59 10.84 -17.23
CA MET A 1 9.53 9.36 -17.32
C MET A 1 8.67 8.87 -16.17
N ILE A 2 7.84 7.85 -16.39
CA ILE A 2 6.95 7.29 -15.35
C ILE A 2 7.38 5.86 -15.03
N LEU A 3 7.75 5.62 -13.77
CA LEU A 3 8.00 4.29 -13.20
C LEU A 3 6.75 3.86 -12.44
N TYR A 4 6.11 2.78 -12.86
CA TYR A 4 4.83 2.33 -12.29
C TYR A 4 4.85 0.82 -11.99
N ASP A 5 4.02 0.40 -11.04
CA ASP A 5 3.89 -1.02 -10.69
C ASP A 5 2.52 -1.58 -11.08
N ARG A 6 2.31 -2.86 -10.76
CA ARG A 6 1.11 -3.61 -11.13
C ARG A 6 -0.19 -3.04 -10.56
N LEU A 7 -0.15 -2.30 -9.45
CA LEU A 7 -1.36 -1.80 -8.79
C LEU A 7 -1.90 -0.53 -9.43
N VAL A 8 -1.15 0.07 -10.36
CA VAL A 8 -1.59 1.26 -11.10
C VAL A 8 -2.56 0.84 -12.21
N ASN A 9 -3.74 1.47 -12.25
CA ASN A 9 -4.65 1.32 -13.39
C ASN A 9 -3.97 1.91 -14.64
N LYS A 10 -3.86 1.11 -15.71
CA LYS A 10 -3.27 1.53 -16.99
C LYS A 10 -4.00 2.72 -17.61
N ASP A 11 -5.29 2.89 -17.34
CA ASP A 11 -6.06 4.03 -17.84
C ASP A 11 -5.48 5.36 -17.34
N ILE A 12 -4.91 5.40 -16.13
CA ILE A 12 -4.25 6.60 -15.58
C ILE A 12 -3.02 6.99 -16.41
N LEU A 13 -2.34 6.01 -17.04
CA LEU A 13 -1.17 6.28 -17.87
C LEU A 13 -1.55 7.05 -19.15
N SER A 14 -2.80 6.97 -19.61
CA SER A 14 -3.28 7.69 -20.79
C SER A 14 -3.31 9.22 -20.62
N TYR A 15 -3.31 9.71 -19.38
CA TYR A 15 -3.25 11.15 -19.07
C TYR A 15 -1.84 11.73 -19.21
N ALA A 16 -0.81 10.89 -19.34
CA ALA A 16 0.55 11.37 -19.53
C ALA A 16 0.74 11.96 -20.93
N SER A 17 1.67 12.92 -21.06
CA SER A 17 2.06 13.46 -22.36
C SER A 17 2.54 12.34 -23.30
N THR A 18 2.27 12.48 -24.60
CA THR A 18 2.62 11.50 -25.64
C THR A 18 4.12 11.22 -25.76
N SER A 19 4.97 12.15 -25.31
CA SER A 19 6.44 11.97 -25.27
C SER A 19 6.93 11.22 -24.01
N THR A 20 6.03 10.84 -23.10
CA THR A 20 6.38 10.20 -21.83
C THR A 20 6.80 8.75 -22.05
N LYS A 21 8.01 8.41 -21.62
CA LYS A 21 8.46 7.02 -21.52
C LYS A 21 7.95 6.38 -20.23
N PHE A 22 7.35 5.19 -20.36
CA PHE A 22 6.88 4.36 -19.26
C PHE A 22 7.86 3.24 -18.95
N PHE A 23 8.05 2.95 -17.67
CA PHE A 23 8.87 1.85 -17.19
C PHE A 23 8.09 1.06 -16.15
N TYR A 24 7.83 -0.22 -16.43
CA TYR A 24 7.09 -1.08 -15.52
C TYR A 24 8.05 -1.73 -14.51
N CYS A 25 7.81 -1.48 -13.22
CA CYS A 25 8.58 -1.98 -12.09
C CYS A 25 7.95 -3.22 -11.42
N GLY A 26 6.80 -3.69 -11.90
CA GLY A 26 6.07 -4.81 -11.29
C GLY A 26 6.57 -6.19 -11.69
N LYS A 27 6.04 -7.23 -11.03
CA LYS A 27 6.31 -8.64 -11.39
C LYS A 27 5.76 -8.95 -12.78
N ASP A 28 6.58 -9.59 -13.60
CA ASP A 28 6.10 -10.51 -14.63
C ASP A 28 5.91 -11.87 -13.93
N PRO A 29 4.81 -12.62 -14.10
CA PRO A 29 4.60 -13.91 -13.46
C PRO A 29 5.76 -14.92 -13.63
N ASN A 30 6.62 -14.74 -14.64
CA ASN A 30 7.80 -15.57 -14.90
C ASN A 30 9.15 -14.92 -14.55
N SER A 31 9.17 -13.69 -14.03
CA SER A 31 10.41 -12.96 -13.76
C SER A 31 10.54 -12.64 -12.27
N HIS A 32 11.72 -12.93 -11.71
CA HIS A 32 12.08 -12.49 -10.37
C HIS A 32 11.99 -10.95 -10.36
N SER A 33 11.10 -10.40 -9.53
CA SER A 33 10.86 -8.96 -9.41
C SER A 33 12.17 -8.19 -9.40
N LEU A 34 12.21 -7.03 -10.07
CA LEU A 34 13.22 -6.03 -9.73
C LEU A 34 13.12 -5.80 -8.21
N PRO A 35 14.16 -6.15 -7.44
CA PRO A 35 14.14 -5.87 -6.01
C PRO A 35 13.86 -4.39 -5.79
N GLN A 36 13.23 -4.01 -4.67
CA GLN A 36 12.98 -2.60 -4.37
C GLN A 36 14.23 -1.73 -4.58
N GLU A 37 15.39 -2.26 -4.20
CA GLU A 37 16.69 -1.64 -4.44
C GLU A 37 16.96 -1.30 -5.91
N ALA A 38 16.55 -2.13 -6.86
CA ALA A 38 16.76 -1.89 -8.27
C ALA A 38 15.88 -0.75 -8.79
N THR A 39 14.61 -0.67 -8.35
CA THR A 39 13.74 0.48 -8.61
C THR A 39 14.33 1.75 -8.01
N ASN A 40 14.83 1.68 -6.77
CA ASN A 40 15.47 2.81 -6.09
C ASN A 40 16.72 3.30 -6.84
N LYS A 41 17.62 2.37 -7.21
CA LYS A 41 18.82 2.66 -8.01
C LYS A 41 18.47 3.28 -9.36
N MET A 42 17.40 2.81 -9.99
CA MET A 42 16.93 3.34 -11.26
C MET A 42 16.42 4.78 -11.13
N MET A 43 15.60 5.09 -10.12
CA MET A 43 15.16 6.45 -9.86
C MET A 43 16.34 7.41 -9.67
N VAL A 44 17.32 7.00 -8.86
CA VAL A 44 18.55 7.78 -8.62
C VAL A 44 19.31 8.01 -9.93
N THR A 45 19.50 6.95 -10.71
CA THR A 45 20.26 7.01 -11.97
C THR A 45 19.59 7.93 -12.99
N LEU A 46 18.25 7.83 -13.13
CA LEU A 46 17.50 8.65 -14.08
C LEU A 46 17.48 10.12 -13.67
N ALA A 47 17.29 10.40 -12.37
CA ALA A 47 17.34 11.76 -11.86
C ALA A 47 18.71 12.41 -12.08
N ARG A 48 19.81 11.68 -11.85
CA ARG A 48 21.18 12.17 -12.11
C ARG A 48 21.47 12.42 -13.59
N LYS A 49 20.75 11.76 -14.49
CA LYS A 49 20.80 12.03 -15.94
C LYS A 49 19.95 13.24 -16.35
N GLY A 50 19.37 13.97 -15.40
CA GLY A 50 18.55 15.16 -15.65
C GLY A 50 17.11 14.84 -16.05
N HIS A 51 16.66 13.59 -15.91
CA HIS A 51 15.26 13.26 -16.18
C HIS A 51 14.35 13.67 -15.02
N THR A 52 13.18 14.24 -15.35
CA THR A 52 12.05 14.28 -14.42
C THR A 52 11.45 12.87 -14.31
N VAL A 53 11.51 12.30 -13.11
CA VAL A 53 11.08 10.93 -12.82
C VAL A 53 9.85 10.95 -11.93
N THR A 54 8.77 10.34 -12.38
CA THR A 54 7.56 10.11 -11.58
C THR A 54 7.52 8.65 -11.16
N ARG A 55 7.49 8.39 -9.84
CA ARG A 55 7.18 7.07 -9.30
C ARG A 55 5.68 6.98 -9.05
N LEU A 56 4.95 6.42 -10.01
CA LEU A 56 3.50 6.28 -9.93
C LEU A 56 3.13 5.00 -9.17
N LYS A 57 2.40 5.14 -8.08
CA LYS A 57 2.05 4.05 -7.15
C LYS A 57 0.53 3.94 -7.06
N GLY A 58 0.02 2.71 -6.92
CA GLY A 58 -1.41 2.50 -6.68
C GLY A 58 -1.80 2.92 -5.27
N GLY A 59 -2.93 3.63 -5.14
CA GLY A 59 -3.41 4.14 -3.85
C GLY A 59 -2.59 5.34 -3.35
N ASP A 60 -2.22 5.32 -2.07
CA ASP A 60 -1.37 6.34 -1.47
C ASP A 60 0.10 5.86 -1.36
N PRO A 61 1.10 6.69 -1.71
CA PRO A 61 2.52 6.30 -1.62
C PRO A 61 2.97 5.82 -0.23
N PHE A 62 2.40 6.35 0.84
CA PHE A 62 2.81 6.15 2.22
C PHE A 62 1.93 5.17 3.00
N VAL A 63 0.77 4.75 2.47
CA VAL A 63 -0.05 3.67 3.06
C VAL A 63 0.33 2.33 2.44
N PHE A 64 1.21 1.58 3.11
CA PHE A 64 1.73 0.27 2.67
C PHE A 64 2.39 0.26 1.28
N GLY A 65 2.67 1.44 0.72
CA GLY A 65 3.25 1.59 -0.61
C GLY A 65 4.77 1.53 -0.66
N ARG A 66 5.47 1.58 0.48
CA ARG A 66 6.96 1.72 0.57
C ARG A 66 7.50 3.05 0.04
N GLY A 67 6.66 4.08 -0.10
CA GLY A 67 7.11 5.40 -0.55
C GLY A 67 8.15 6.03 0.38
N GLY A 68 8.11 5.72 1.68
CA GLY A 68 9.12 6.18 2.65
C GLY A 68 10.52 5.63 2.33
N GLU A 69 10.64 4.32 2.10
CA GLU A 69 11.91 3.68 1.72
C GLU A 69 12.46 4.25 0.40
N GLU A 70 11.56 4.53 -0.56
CA GLU A 70 11.92 5.16 -1.84
C GLU A 70 12.46 6.59 -1.63
N ALA A 71 11.78 7.38 -0.78
CA ALA A 71 12.15 8.76 -0.44
C ALA A 71 13.48 8.84 0.32
N GLU A 72 13.73 7.94 1.27
CA GLU A 72 15.00 7.86 2.02
C GLU A 72 16.21 7.69 1.09
N VAL A 73 16.09 6.86 0.04
CA VAL A 73 17.15 6.66 -0.94
C VAL A 73 17.39 7.93 -1.77
N LEU A 74 16.33 8.64 -2.17
CA LEU A 74 16.45 9.91 -2.90
C LEU A 74 17.12 10.98 -2.03
N ALA A 75 16.69 11.11 -0.78
CA ALA A 75 17.25 12.05 0.20
C ALA A 75 18.74 11.77 0.44
N SER A 76 19.12 10.51 0.67
CA SER A 76 20.52 10.09 0.87
C SER A 76 21.41 10.37 -0.34
N ASN A 77 20.83 10.41 -1.55
CA ASN A 77 21.52 10.76 -2.79
C ASN A 77 21.40 12.23 -3.18
N LYS A 78 20.83 13.07 -2.31
CA LYS A 78 20.60 14.52 -2.51
C LYS A 78 19.80 14.83 -3.78
N ILE A 79 18.83 13.97 -4.09
CA ILE A 79 17.90 14.19 -5.21
C ILE A 79 16.66 14.88 -4.67
N PRO A 80 16.26 16.05 -5.22
CA PRO A 80 15.03 16.72 -4.83
C PRO A 80 13.82 15.88 -5.26
N PHE A 81 12.82 15.79 -4.40
CA PHE A 81 11.58 15.08 -4.68
C PHE A 81 10.41 15.75 -3.94
N GLU A 82 9.21 15.43 -4.38
CA GLU A 82 7.97 15.74 -3.69
C GLU A 82 7.12 14.46 -3.57
N ILE A 83 6.20 14.46 -2.62
CA ILE A 83 5.23 13.38 -2.42
C ILE A 83 3.86 13.94 -2.73
N VAL A 84 3.19 13.36 -3.73
CA VAL A 84 1.81 13.67 -4.06
C VAL A 84 0.92 12.60 -3.41
N PRO A 85 0.09 12.95 -2.41
CA PRO A 85 -0.80 12.00 -1.76
C PRO A 85 -1.81 11.39 -2.74
N GLY A 86 -2.23 10.16 -2.46
CA GLY A 86 -3.26 9.46 -3.23
C GLY A 86 -4.43 9.02 -2.36
N ILE A 87 -5.50 8.54 -2.99
CA ILE A 87 -6.63 7.96 -2.27
C ILE A 87 -6.32 6.49 -1.98
N THR A 88 -6.16 6.14 -0.70
CA THR A 88 -5.85 4.77 -0.29
C THR A 88 -7.04 3.82 -0.43
N SER A 89 -6.78 2.54 -0.72
CA SER A 89 -7.83 1.53 -0.93
C SER A 89 -8.67 1.28 0.32
N GLY A 90 -8.11 1.46 1.52
CA GLY A 90 -8.86 1.30 2.77
C GLY A 90 -9.97 2.34 2.96
N ILE A 91 -9.97 3.44 2.21
CA ILE A 91 -11.06 4.42 2.20
C ILE A 91 -11.90 4.26 0.93
N ALA A 92 -11.23 4.17 -0.23
CA ALA A 92 -11.93 4.10 -1.51
C ALA A 92 -12.76 2.83 -1.67
N ALA A 93 -12.19 1.65 -1.39
CA ALA A 93 -12.90 0.39 -1.61
C ALA A 93 -14.21 0.29 -0.81
N PRO A 94 -14.24 0.57 0.52
CA PRO A 94 -15.49 0.52 1.27
C PRO A 94 -16.46 1.64 0.84
N ALA A 95 -15.99 2.84 0.48
CA ALA A 95 -16.86 3.89 -0.05
C ALA A 95 -17.61 3.48 -1.33
N TYR A 96 -16.92 2.83 -2.29
CA TYR A 96 -17.54 2.29 -3.50
C TYR A 96 -18.45 1.09 -3.22
N ALA A 97 -18.32 0.45 -2.06
CA ALA A 97 -19.22 -0.60 -1.58
C ALA A 97 -20.37 -0.07 -0.70
N GLY A 98 -20.48 1.25 -0.48
CA GLY A 98 -21.49 1.86 0.39
C GLY A 98 -21.22 1.69 1.89
N ILE A 99 -19.98 1.37 2.28
CA ILE A 99 -19.55 1.15 3.66
C ILE A 99 -18.68 2.34 4.10
N PRO A 100 -19.14 3.21 5.02
CA PRO A 100 -18.28 4.24 5.58
C PRO A 100 -17.31 3.63 6.59
N VAL A 101 -16.04 4.06 6.57
CA VAL A 101 -15.01 3.56 7.51
C VAL A 101 -15.16 4.07 8.94
N THR A 102 -15.98 5.11 9.12
CA THR A 102 -16.39 5.64 10.41
C THR A 102 -17.86 6.02 10.34
N HIS A 103 -18.56 5.92 11.46
CA HIS A 103 -19.95 6.33 11.58
C HIS A 103 -20.23 6.67 13.03
N ARG A 104 -20.94 7.78 13.28
CA ARG A 104 -21.17 8.29 14.64
C ARG A 104 -21.69 7.22 15.61
N ASP A 105 -22.60 6.38 15.13
CA ASP A 105 -23.27 5.36 15.94
C ASP A 105 -22.58 3.98 15.94
N TYR A 106 -21.56 3.76 15.09
CA TYR A 106 -20.96 2.42 14.91
C TYR A 106 -19.44 2.38 15.09
N SER A 107 -18.73 3.44 14.71
CA SER A 107 -17.27 3.44 14.70
C SER A 107 -16.71 4.86 14.77
N SER A 108 -16.08 5.15 15.90
CA SER A 108 -15.25 6.32 16.18
C SER A 108 -13.77 6.11 15.85
N SER A 109 -13.36 4.87 15.60
CA SER A 109 -11.97 4.48 15.35
C SER A 109 -11.80 3.55 14.15
N VAL A 110 -10.79 3.85 13.33
CA VAL A 110 -10.38 3.03 12.18
C VAL A 110 -8.89 2.71 12.24
N ALA A 111 -8.53 1.46 11.97
CA ALA A 111 -7.13 1.07 11.79
C ALA A 111 -6.90 0.49 10.39
N PHE A 112 -5.89 1.03 9.70
CA PHE A 112 -5.34 0.45 8.48
C PHE A 112 -4.17 -0.45 8.86
N VAL A 113 -4.27 -1.73 8.54
CA VAL A 113 -3.31 -2.75 8.96
C VAL A 113 -2.88 -3.63 7.79
N THR A 114 -1.71 -4.24 7.89
CA THR A 114 -1.24 -5.22 6.91
C THR A 114 -1.30 -6.61 7.50
N ALA A 115 -1.81 -7.57 6.71
CA ALA A 115 -1.70 -8.97 7.06
C ALA A 115 -0.29 -9.55 6.82
N VAL A 116 0.69 -8.75 6.39
CA VAL A 116 2.08 -9.18 6.23
C VAL A 116 2.81 -8.98 7.57
N ASN A 117 3.20 -10.08 8.20
CA ASN A 117 3.93 -10.03 9.46
C ASN A 117 5.41 -9.71 9.21
N LYS A 118 5.99 -8.85 10.05
CA LYS A 118 7.45 -8.69 10.10
C LYS A 118 8.08 -9.94 10.72
N LEU A 119 9.32 -10.27 10.33
CA LEU A 119 10.08 -11.34 10.96
C LEU A 119 10.20 -11.06 12.48
N GLY A 120 9.91 -12.06 13.31
CA GLY A 120 9.96 -11.92 14.77
C GLY A 120 8.75 -11.22 15.41
N MET A 121 7.72 -10.87 14.63
CA MET A 121 6.46 -10.35 15.17
C MET A 121 5.72 -11.46 15.93
N ASP A 122 5.35 -11.17 17.18
CA ASP A 122 4.36 -11.96 17.91
C ASP A 122 2.99 -11.74 17.26
N LYS A 123 2.60 -12.71 16.44
CA LYS A 123 1.38 -12.67 15.65
C LYS A 123 0.15 -12.71 16.56
N ASP A 124 0.18 -13.49 17.64
CA ASP A 124 -0.99 -13.67 18.48
C ASP A 124 -1.33 -12.37 19.21
N ARG A 125 -0.34 -11.79 19.88
CA ARG A 125 -0.46 -10.49 20.54
C ARG A 125 -0.82 -9.35 19.58
N TYR A 126 -0.33 -9.41 18.33
CA TYR A 126 -0.68 -8.42 17.31
C TYR A 126 -2.19 -8.45 16.99
N TRP A 127 -2.76 -9.64 16.79
CA TRP A 127 -4.18 -9.78 16.49
C TRP A 127 -5.06 -9.59 17.73
N GLU A 128 -4.58 -9.94 18.92
CA GLU A 128 -5.23 -9.61 20.21
C GLU A 128 -5.47 -8.09 20.33
N HIS A 129 -4.45 -7.29 20.03
CA HIS A 129 -4.56 -5.83 20.08
C HIS A 129 -5.57 -5.30 19.04
N LEU A 130 -5.59 -5.87 17.83
CA LEU A 130 -6.51 -5.44 16.76
C LEU A 130 -7.95 -5.92 16.98
N ALA A 131 -8.14 -7.04 17.65
CA ALA A 131 -9.47 -7.51 18.03
C ALA A 131 -10.15 -6.53 19.00
N ASN A 132 -9.37 -5.97 19.94
CA ASN A 132 -9.91 -5.18 21.06
C ASN A 132 -9.75 -3.65 20.92
N GLY A 133 -8.92 -3.17 19.98
CA GLY A 133 -8.61 -1.75 19.85
C GLY A 133 -9.56 -0.96 18.94
N PRO A 134 -9.38 -1.05 17.60
CA PRO A 134 -10.16 -0.27 16.65
C PRO A 134 -11.58 -0.85 16.46
N GLU A 135 -12.57 -0.04 16.14
CA GLU A 135 -13.91 -0.53 15.81
C GLU A 135 -13.96 -1.01 14.35
N THR A 136 -13.39 -0.23 13.42
CA THR A 136 -13.27 -0.59 12.01
C THR A 136 -11.85 -1.03 11.66
N LEU A 137 -11.72 -2.21 11.06
CA LEU A 137 -10.44 -2.76 10.58
C LEU A 137 -10.38 -2.77 9.06
N CYS A 138 -9.41 -2.06 8.48
CA CYS A 138 -9.08 -2.11 7.06
C CYS A 138 -7.81 -2.94 6.86
N VAL A 139 -7.97 -4.21 6.47
CA VAL A 139 -6.85 -5.18 6.35
C VAL A 139 -6.33 -5.25 4.92
N TYR A 140 -5.10 -4.79 4.70
CA TYR A 140 -4.38 -4.84 3.43
C TYR A 140 -3.64 -6.17 3.29
N MET A 141 -3.51 -6.63 2.04
CA MET A 141 -2.76 -7.85 1.70
C MET A 141 -3.24 -9.11 2.44
N GLY A 142 -4.49 -9.11 2.93
CA GLY A 142 -5.05 -10.16 3.79
C GLY A 142 -5.76 -11.31 3.10
N VAL A 143 -6.10 -11.19 1.81
CA VAL A 143 -7.00 -12.16 1.12
C VAL A 143 -6.55 -13.61 1.27
N LYS A 144 -5.26 -13.91 1.11
CA LYS A 144 -4.73 -15.29 1.24
C LYS A 144 -4.76 -15.83 2.67
N ARG A 145 -4.82 -14.95 3.66
CA ARG A 145 -4.79 -15.25 5.10
C ARG A 145 -6.15 -15.00 5.75
N LEU A 146 -7.19 -14.74 4.97
CA LEU A 146 -8.49 -14.31 5.50
C LEU A 146 -9.06 -15.31 6.53
N PRO A 147 -9.06 -16.65 6.31
CA PRO A 147 -9.57 -17.59 7.30
C PRO A 147 -8.83 -17.49 8.65
N GLU A 148 -7.49 -17.50 8.60
CA GLU A 148 -6.62 -17.37 9.77
C GLU A 148 -6.83 -16.04 10.52
N ILE A 149 -7.02 -14.93 9.79
CA ILE A 149 -7.28 -13.62 10.38
C ILE A 149 -8.62 -13.61 11.11
N CYS A 150 -9.67 -14.15 10.49
CA CYS A 150 -10.99 -14.26 11.11
C CYS A 150 -10.94 -15.11 12.39
N GLU A 151 -10.29 -16.28 12.34
CA GLU A 151 -10.11 -17.16 13.51
C GLU A 151 -9.44 -16.43 14.67
N LEU A 152 -8.35 -15.69 14.42
CA LEU A 152 -7.63 -14.95 15.46
C LEU A 152 -8.44 -13.80 16.04
N LEU A 153 -9.14 -13.04 15.18
CA LEU A 153 -9.99 -11.96 15.64
C LEU A 153 -11.10 -12.49 16.55
N MET A 154 -11.74 -13.60 16.17
CA MET A 154 -12.79 -14.24 16.99
C MET A 154 -12.23 -14.85 18.27
N HIS A 155 -11.08 -15.52 18.20
CA HIS A 155 -10.38 -16.05 19.36
C HIS A 155 -10.11 -14.97 20.41
N HIS A 156 -9.75 -13.77 19.97
CA HIS A 156 -9.45 -12.61 20.82
C HIS A 156 -10.64 -11.70 21.14
N GLY A 157 -11.87 -12.16 20.86
CA GLY A 157 -13.10 -11.54 21.36
C GLY A 157 -13.92 -10.72 20.37
N ARG A 158 -13.57 -10.68 19.07
CA ARG A 158 -14.49 -10.15 18.06
C ARG A 158 -15.68 -11.07 17.90
N SER A 159 -16.88 -10.50 17.92
CA SER A 159 -18.11 -11.25 17.65
C SER A 159 -18.07 -11.89 16.28
N GLU A 160 -18.46 -13.17 16.21
CA GLU A 160 -18.86 -13.79 14.97
C GLU A 160 -20.05 -13.01 14.39
N VAL A 161 -20.09 -12.83 13.07
CA VAL A 161 -21.25 -12.21 12.43
C VAL A 161 -22.39 -13.22 12.48
N ASN A 162 -23.18 -13.17 13.55
CA ASN A 162 -24.49 -13.81 13.56
C ASN A 162 -25.36 -13.07 12.53
N GLN A 163 -25.76 -13.78 11.48
CA GLN A 163 -26.85 -13.34 10.60
C GLN A 163 -28.15 -13.22 11.39
#